data_AF-A0A0C9UD54-F1
#
_entry.id   AF-A0A0C9UD54-F1
#
_cell.length_a   1.000
_cell.length_b   1.000
_cell.length_c   1.000
_cell.angle_alpha   90.00
_cell.angle_beta   90.00
_cell.angle_gamma   90.00
#
_symmetry.space_group_name_H-M   'P 1'
#
loop_
_entity.id
_entity.type
_entity.pdbx_description
1 polymer ?
#
loop_
_entity_poly.entity_id
_entity_poly.type
_entity_poly.pdbx_seq_one_letter_code
_entity_poly.pdbx_strand_id
1 'polypeptide(L)'
;LGLLEAATIEWRLREGQAQDALRGLKVAIMNKLANQNHRKTHAQGYGPYTRAIDLINQQAEVIKKYSEAYKRSRVALLKLGFDGQDKNFQELKPEDCYTKAMFREQR
;
A
#
# COMPACT_ATOMS: atom_id res chain seq x y z
N LEU A 1 -11.74 -20.97 23.41
CA LEU A 1 -10.61 -20.71 22.50
C LEU A 1 -9.31 -21.06 23.21
N GLY A 2 -8.58 -22.04 22.70
CA GLY A 2 -7.23 -22.35 23.18
C GLY A 2 -6.20 -21.35 22.65
N LEU A 3 -5.02 -21.25 23.27
CA LEU A 3 -3.94 -20.34 22.86
C LEU A 3 -3.50 -20.53 21.40
N LEU A 4 -3.40 -21.78 20.95
CA LEU A 4 -3.06 -22.14 19.56
C LEU A 4 -4.13 -21.67 18.55
N GLU A 5 -5.39 -21.81 18.93
CA GLU A 5 -6.53 -21.41 18.10
C GLU A 5 -6.60 -19.89 17.97
N ALA A 6 -6.36 -19.17 19.07
CA ALA A 6 -6.26 -17.71 19.07
C ALA A 6 -5.09 -17.22 18.20
N ALA A 7 -3.91 -17.85 18.30
CA ALA A 7 -2.76 -17.51 17.46
C ALA A 7 -3.04 -17.73 15.96
N THR A 8 -3.74 -18.82 15.62
CA THR A 8 -4.11 -19.13 14.23
C THR A 8 -5.10 -18.11 13.65
N ILE A 9 -6.10 -17.72 14.44
CA ILE A 9 -7.08 -16.69 14.05
C ILE A 9 -6.39 -15.34 13.84
N GLU A 10 -5.55 -14.94 14.78
CA GLU A 10 -4.79 -13.69 14.69
C GLU A 10 -3.87 -13.69 13.47
N TRP A 11 -3.18 -14.79 13.17
CA TRP A 11 -2.37 -14.92 11.97
C TRP A 11 -3.19 -14.62 10.72
N ARG A 12 -4.30 -15.33 10.51
CA ARG A 12 -5.17 -15.16 9.34
C ARG A 12 -5.71 -13.73 9.23
N LEU A 13 -6.03 -13.11 10.36
CA LEU A 13 -6.46 -11.71 10.39
C LEU A 13 -5.34 -10.77 9.89
N ARG A 14 -4.11 -10.94 10.37
CA ARG A 14 -2.97 -10.09 9.96
C ARG A 14 -2.58 -10.31 8.51
N GLU A 15 -2.66 -11.55 8.04
CA GLU A 15 -2.46 -11.90 6.64
C GLU A 15 -3.48 -11.17 5.74
N GLY A 16 -4.76 -11.29 6.05
CA GLY A 16 -5.82 -10.57 5.31
C GLY A 16 -5.62 -9.05 5.33
N GLN A 17 -5.30 -8.48 6.49
CA GLN A 17 -5.02 -7.05 6.62
C GLN A 17 -3.81 -6.61 5.78
N ALA A 18 -2.75 -7.42 5.72
CA ALA A 18 -1.58 -7.14 4.90
C ALA A 18 -1.92 -7.19 3.40
N GLN A 19 -2.68 -8.20 2.96
CA GLN A 19 -3.13 -8.32 1.57
C GLN A 19 -4.03 -7.15 1.15
N ASP A 20 -5.00 -6.77 1.99
CA ASP A 20 -5.89 -5.64 1.73
C ASP A 20 -5.11 -4.32 1.68
N ALA A 21 -4.13 -4.14 2.58
CA ALA A 21 -3.27 -2.98 2.57
C ALA A 21 -2.42 -2.89 1.30
N LEU A 22 -1.83 -4.01 0.84
CA LEU A 22 -1.09 -4.06 -0.43
C LEU A 22 -1.99 -3.74 -1.64
N ARG A 23 -3.21 -4.29 -1.67
CA ARG A 23 -4.18 -4.00 -2.73
C ARG A 23 -4.55 -2.51 -2.75
N GLY A 24 -4.85 -1.95 -1.58
CA GLY A 24 -5.14 -0.52 -1.43
C GLY A 24 -3.98 0.37 -1.85
N LEU A 25 -2.76 0.01 -1.45
CA LEU A 25 -1.52 0.69 -1.83
C LEU A 25 -1.34 0.70 -3.35
N LYS A 26 -1.52 -0.44 -4.02
CA LYS A 26 -1.42 -0.56 -5.48
C LYS A 26 -2.40 0.35 -6.20
N VAL A 27 -3.67 0.33 -5.80
CA VAL A 27 -4.71 1.19 -6.38
C VAL A 27 -4.38 2.66 -6.18
N ALA A 28 -3.94 3.02 -4.97
CA ALA A 28 -3.56 4.39 -4.63
C ALA A 28 -2.40 4.91 -5.50
N ILE A 29 -1.36 4.11 -5.69
CA ILE A 29 -0.22 4.46 -6.55
C ILE A 29 -0.67 4.62 -8.01
N MET A 30 -1.52 3.71 -8.51
CA MET A 30 -2.04 3.81 -9.88
C MET A 30 -2.85 5.10 -10.10
N ASN A 31 -3.73 5.44 -9.17
CA ASN A 31 -4.53 6.67 -9.23
C ASN A 31 -3.64 7.91 -9.17
N LYS A 32 -2.61 7.93 -8.31
CA LYS A 32 -1.68 9.06 -8.21
C LYS A 32 -0.95 9.30 -9.52
N LEU A 33 -0.45 8.22 -10.14
CA LEU A 33 0.24 8.29 -11.44
C LEU A 33 -0.71 8.74 -12.56
N ALA A 34 -1.96 8.26 -12.56
CA ALA A 34 -2.97 8.70 -13.51
C ALA A 34 -3.27 10.21 -13.37
N ASN A 35 -3.43 10.71 -12.14
CA ASN A 35 -3.64 12.12 -11.85
C ASN A 35 -2.43 12.98 -12.24
N GLN A 36 -1.20 12.50 -12.02
CA GLN A 36 0.02 13.17 -12.47
C GLN A 36 0.08 13.29 -14.00
N ASN A 37 -0.28 12.23 -14.72
CA ASN A 37 -0.35 12.25 -16.18
C ASN A 37 -1.44 13.20 -16.66
N HIS A 38 -2.64 13.13 -16.09
CA HIS A 38 -3.75 14.03 -16.42
C HIS A 38 -3.38 15.49 -16.20
N ARG A 39 -2.72 15.81 -15.07
CA ARG A 39 -2.20 17.16 -14.81
C ARG A 39 -1.25 17.61 -15.91
N LYS A 40 -0.32 16.75 -16.32
CA LYS A 40 0.70 17.06 -17.34
C LYS A 40 0.08 17.32 -18.72
N THR A 41 -0.99 16.60 -19.07
CA THR A 41 -1.57 16.66 -20.43
C THR A 41 -2.75 17.61 -20.56
N HIS A 42 -3.53 17.84 -19.49
CA HIS A 42 -4.83 18.50 -19.58
C HIS A 42 -5.03 19.68 -18.64
N ALA A 43 -4.27 19.80 -17.55
CA ALA A 43 -4.47 20.89 -16.58
C ALA A 43 -3.76 22.17 -17.03
N GLN A 44 -4.39 22.92 -17.94
CA GLN A 44 -3.94 24.26 -18.32
C GLN A 44 -4.66 25.34 -17.48
N GLY A 45 -3.90 26.32 -17.00
CA GLY A 45 -4.40 27.39 -16.12
C GLY A 45 -4.47 27.02 -14.63
N TYR A 46 -4.60 28.03 -13.77
CA TYR A 46 -4.45 27.91 -12.32
C TYR A 46 -5.50 27.01 -11.64
N GLY A 47 -6.77 27.09 -12.04
CA GLY A 47 -7.86 26.34 -11.43
C GLY A 47 -7.73 24.81 -11.61
N PRO A 48 -7.66 24.31 -12.86
CA PRO A 48 -7.43 22.89 -13.13
C PRO A 48 -6.11 22.37 -12.53
N TYR A 49 -5.06 23.20 -12.55
CA TYR A 49 -3.77 22.85 -11.97
C TYR A 49 -3.87 22.60 -10.45
N THR A 50 -4.50 23.51 -9.73
CA THR A 50 -4.67 23.41 -8.27
C THR A 50 -5.48 22.18 -7.90
N ARG A 51 -6.62 21.95 -8.57
CA ARG A 51 -7.46 20.75 -8.34
C ARG A 51 -6.69 19.46 -8.60
N ALA A 52 -5.88 19.41 -9.66
CA ALA A 52 -5.08 18.23 -9.95
C ALA A 52 -3.99 17.99 -8.88
N ILE A 53 -3.38 19.05 -8.34
CA ILE A 53 -2.45 18.93 -7.20
C ILE A 53 -3.15 18.40 -5.96
N ASP A 54 -4.33 18.92 -5.63
CA ASP A 54 -5.09 18.49 -4.45
C ASP A 54 -5.41 16.99 -4.53
N LEU A 55 -5.83 16.50 -5.69
CA LEU A 55 -6.07 15.08 -5.93
C LEU A 55 -4.79 14.23 -5.82
N ILE A 56 -3.66 14.72 -6.31
CA ILE A 56 -2.36 14.04 -6.17
C ILE A 56 -1.95 13.95 -4.70
N ASN A 57 -2.15 15.03 -3.93
CA ASN A 57 -1.81 15.11 -2.51
C ASN A 57 -2.72 14.21 -1.67
N GLN A 58 -4.03 14.23 -1.91
CA GLN A 58 -4.98 13.31 -1.29
C GLN A 58 -4.57 11.86 -1.51
N GLN A 59 -4.17 11.52 -2.75
CA GLN A 59 -3.75 10.17 -3.05
C GLN A 59 -2.42 9.79 -2.38
N ALA A 60 -1.51 10.76 -2.15
CA ALA A 60 -0.29 10.54 -1.37
C ALA A 60 -0.58 10.20 0.10
N GLU A 61 -1.57 10.86 0.72
CA GLU A 61 -2.01 10.52 2.08
C GLU A 61 -2.63 9.12 2.15
N VAL A 62 -3.38 8.72 1.13
CA VAL A 62 -3.92 7.35 1.03
C VAL A 62 -2.80 6.31 0.88
N ILE A 63 -1.76 6.59 0.09
CA ILE A 63 -0.57 5.74 -0.03
C ILE A 63 0.09 5.58 1.35
N LYS A 64 0.30 6.69 2.07
CA LYS A 64 0.87 6.68 3.42
C LYS A 64 0.05 5.79 4.36
N LYS A 65 -1.27 5.99 4.41
CA LYS A 65 -2.20 5.20 5.23
C LYS A 65 -2.08 3.69 4.97
N TYR A 66 -2.10 3.27 3.70
CA TYR A 66 -1.99 1.85 3.36
C TYR A 66 -0.59 1.29 3.62
N SER A 67 0.47 2.08 3.39
CA SER A 67 1.84 1.67 3.72
C SER A 67 2.02 1.41 5.22
N GLU A 68 1.45 2.26 6.08
CA GLU A 68 1.50 2.12 7.53
C GLU A 68 0.65 0.94 8.02
N ALA A 69 -0.51 0.72 7.41
CA ALA A 69 -1.34 -0.46 7.69
C ALA A 69 -0.58 -1.75 7.36
N TYR A 70 0.03 -1.82 6.17
CA TYR A 70 0.84 -2.95 5.76
C TYR A 70 2.01 -3.22 6.72
N LYS A 71 2.80 -2.18 7.04
CA LYS A 71 3.94 -2.30 7.95
C LYS A 71 3.52 -2.83 9.32
N ARG A 72 2.40 -2.35 9.86
CA ARG A 72 1.85 -2.83 11.15
C ARG A 72 1.45 -4.30 11.08
N SER A 73 0.73 -4.71 10.03
CA SER A 73 0.32 -6.10 9.86
C SER A 73 1.52 -7.03 9.66
N ARG A 74 2.53 -6.61 8.88
CA ARG A 74 3.77 -7.37 8.69
C ARG A 74 4.53 -7.55 10.01
N VAL A 75 4.67 -6.49 10.81
CA VAL A 75 5.31 -6.59 12.13
C VAL A 75 4.56 -7.55 13.05
N ALA A 76 3.23 -7.57 13.01
CA ALA A 76 2.44 -8.52 13.78
C ALA A 76 2.65 -9.96 13.29
N LEU A 77 2.67 -10.20 11.98
CA LEU A 77 2.98 -11.51 11.39
C LEU A 77 4.37 -12.02 11.83
N LEU A 78 5.40 -11.17 11.76
CA LEU A 78 6.75 -11.53 12.21
C LEU A 78 6.78 -11.96 13.69
N LYS A 79 6.02 -11.27 14.55
CA LYS A 79 5.89 -11.63 15.97
C LYS A 79 5.16 -12.96 16.20
N LEU A 80 4.30 -13.38 15.27
CA LEU A 80 3.59 -14.66 15.30
C LEU A 80 4.43 -15.81 14.71
N GLY A 81 5.67 -15.55 14.28
CA GLY A 81 6.58 -16.55 13.73
C GLY A 81 6.57 -16.67 12.21
N PHE A 82 6.02 -15.68 11.51
CA PHE A 82 6.06 -15.62 10.05
C PHE A 82 7.49 -15.45 9.52
N ASP A 83 7.83 -16.12 8.42
CA ASP A 83 9.13 -15.97 7.76
C ASP A 83 9.22 -14.61 7.06
N GLY A 84 10.07 -13.73 7.57
CA GLY A 84 10.28 -12.40 7.01
C GLY A 84 10.83 -12.36 5.59
N GLN A 85 11.30 -13.50 5.06
CA GLN A 85 11.79 -13.68 3.69
C GLN A 85 10.72 -14.18 2.71
N ASP A 86 9.48 -14.38 3.16
CA ASP A 86 8.39 -14.77 2.26
C ASP A 86 8.17 -13.70 1.17
N LYS A 87 8.12 -14.16 -0.08
CA LYS A 87 7.95 -13.32 -1.27
C LYS A 87 6.60 -12.60 -1.30
N ASN A 88 5.58 -13.12 -0.62
CA ASN A 88 4.24 -12.55 -0.57
C ASN A 88 4.17 -11.30 0.33
N PHE A 89 5.03 -11.23 1.36
CA PHE A 89 5.01 -10.17 2.37
C PHE A 89 6.41 -9.55 2.57
N GLN A 90 7.03 -9.15 1.46
CA GLN A 90 8.32 -8.47 1.45
C GLN A 90 8.26 -7.13 2.20
N GLU A 91 9.41 -6.69 2.71
CA GLU A 91 9.52 -5.38 3.31
C GLU A 91 9.19 -4.28 2.29
N LEU A 92 8.34 -3.33 2.70
CA LEU A 92 7.96 -2.21 1.85
C LEU A 92 8.99 -1.08 1.99
N LYS A 93 9.77 -0.87 0.94
CA LYS A 93 10.75 0.21 0.88
C LYS A 93 10.08 1.52 0.49
N PRO A 94 10.69 2.68 0.80
CA PRO A 94 10.14 3.97 0.40
C PRO A 94 9.91 4.07 -1.11
N GLU A 95 10.80 3.52 -1.93
CA GLU A 95 10.75 3.59 -3.40
C GLU A 95 9.52 2.86 -3.99
N ASP A 96 9.06 1.82 -3.29
CA ASP A 96 7.87 1.04 -3.66
C ASP A 96 6.59 1.85 -3.52
N CYS A 97 6.60 2.90 -2.70
CA CYS A 97 5.44 3.78 -2.48
C CYS A 97 5.27 4.82 -3.60
N TYR A 98 6.24 4.94 -4.51
CA TYR A 98 6.24 5.95 -5.57
C TYR A 98 6.21 5.36 -6.98
N THR A 99 6.54 4.08 -7.12
CA THR A 99 6.70 3.45 -8.44
C THR A 99 5.82 2.21 -8.58
N LYS A 100 5.59 1.78 -9.82
CA LYS A 100 4.93 0.50 -10.10
C LYS A 100 5.90 -0.70 -9.98
N ALA A 101 7.16 -0.48 -9.61
CA ALA A 101 8.23 -1.48 -9.74
C ALA A 101 7.95 -2.74 -8.91
N MET A 102 7.59 -2.55 -7.64
CA MET A 102 7.30 -3.63 -6.69
C MET A 102 6.17 -4.58 -7.14
N PHE A 103 5.17 -4.07 -7.87
CA PHE A 103 4.03 -4.87 -8.32
C PHE A 103 4.25 -5.60 -9.66
N ARG A 104 5.42 -5.46 -10.29
CA ARG A 104 5.75 -6.18 -11.53
C ARG A 104 6.33 -7.57 -11.26
N GLU A 105 6.96 -7.78 -10.10
CA GLU A 105 7.69 -9.01 -9.75
C GLU A 105 6.84 -10.08 -9.06
N GLN A 106 5.63 -9.75 -8.58
CA GLN A 106 4.73 -10.71 -7.89
C GLN A 106 3.86 -11.55 -8.84
N ARG A 107 4.40 -11.98 -10.00
CA ARG A 107 3.63 -12.71 -11.02
C ARG A 107 3.89 -14.21 -11.01
#